data_AF-A0A9D6XHD1-F1
#
_entry.id   AF-A0A9D6XHD1-F1
#
_cell.length_a   1.000
_cell.length_b   1.000
_cell.length_c   1.000
_cell.angle_alpha   90.00
_cell.angle_beta   90.00
_cell.angle_gamma   90.00
#
_symmetry.space_group_name_H-M   'P 1'
#
loop_
_entity.id
_entity.type
_entity.pdbx_description
1 polymer ?
#
loop_
_entity_poly.entity_id
_entity_poly.type
_entity_poly.pdbx_seq_one_letter_code
_entity_poly.pdbx_strand_id
1 'polypeptide(L)'
;MSTITERRFSGARRNRFAMISVGVVFVGAVSLAFFVIPMRTWTEQRSSIASKSEQFAAFEDINDALQDEVDVLKTPEGIQEAIRSQLGYLLASEKRVPMLDVPNAAANLPTEWPYSVVTNILQVRIAQAVRNSGVEILNPLQP
;
A
#
# COMPACT_ATOMS: atom_id res chain seq x y z
N MET A 1 -0.08 99.46 -18.22
CA MET A 1 -1.23 98.79 -18.86
C MET A 1 -0.68 97.55 -19.55
N SER A 2 -1.30 96.39 -19.27
CA SER A 2 -0.69 95.04 -19.22
C SER A 2 0.05 94.51 -20.45
N THR A 3 1.21 93.89 -20.20
CA THR A 3 1.87 92.93 -21.09
C THR A 3 1.24 91.54 -20.90
N ILE A 4 0.30 91.18 -21.78
CA ILE A 4 -0.25 89.82 -21.85
C ILE A 4 0.75 88.96 -22.62
N THR A 5 1.42 88.07 -21.90
CA THR A 5 2.33 87.08 -22.46
C THR A 5 1.51 85.87 -22.90
N GLU A 6 1.25 85.75 -24.19
CA GLU A 6 0.52 84.62 -24.77
C GLU A 6 1.48 83.42 -24.95
N ARG A 7 1.42 82.44 -24.05
CA ARG A 7 2.15 81.17 -24.19
C ARG A 7 1.49 80.31 -25.26
N ARG A 8 2.08 80.25 -26.45
CA ARG A 8 1.65 79.32 -27.50
C ARG A 8 1.98 77.87 -27.12
N PHE A 9 0.93 77.06 -27.01
CA PHE A 9 0.99 75.61 -26.76
C PHE A 9 1.69 74.86 -27.90
N SER A 10 2.98 74.57 -27.70
CA SER A 10 3.81 73.75 -28.60
C SER A 10 4.02 72.33 -28.05
N GLY A 11 3.00 71.76 -27.40
CA GLY A 11 3.07 70.43 -26.76
C GLY A 11 2.27 69.30 -27.43
N ALA A 12 1.40 69.63 -28.40
CA ALA A 12 0.39 68.69 -28.86
C ALA A 12 0.93 67.49 -29.63
N ARG A 13 2.07 67.60 -30.33
CA ARG A 13 2.65 66.47 -31.09
C ARG A 13 3.39 65.48 -30.20
N ARG A 14 4.15 65.95 -29.21
CA ARG A 14 4.92 65.09 -28.30
C ARG A 14 4.02 64.24 -27.40
N ASN A 15 2.89 64.81 -26.96
CA ASN A 15 1.91 64.08 -26.15
C ASN A 15 1.15 63.00 -26.95
N ARG A 16 0.97 63.20 -28.26
CA ARG A 16 0.35 62.19 -29.15
C ARG A 16 1.26 60.98 -29.34
N PHE A 17 2.56 61.18 -29.53
CA PHE A 17 3.51 60.06 -29.63
C PHE A 17 3.59 59.26 -28.33
N ALA A 18 3.55 59.95 -27.17
CA ALA A 18 3.49 59.29 -25.87
C ALA A 18 2.19 58.46 -25.70
N MET A 19 1.04 59.00 -26.10
CA MET A 19 -0.23 58.23 -26.09
C MET A 19 -0.20 57.04 -27.05
N ILE A 20 0.37 57.20 -28.24
CA ILE A 20 0.48 56.10 -29.22
C ILE A 20 1.36 54.98 -28.65
N SER A 21 2.51 55.30 -28.03
CA SER A 21 3.37 54.28 -27.42
C SER A 21 2.68 53.54 -26.28
N VAL A 22 1.91 54.26 -25.45
CA VAL A 22 1.13 53.63 -24.37
C VAL A 22 0.05 52.72 -24.94
N GLY A 23 -0.65 53.15 -25.99
CA GLY A 23 -1.65 52.33 -26.68
C GLY A 23 -1.07 51.07 -27.29
N VAL A 24 0.10 51.15 -27.94
CA VAL A 24 0.78 49.99 -28.53
C VAL A 24 1.21 48.98 -27.47
N VAL A 25 1.78 49.45 -26.35
CA VAL A 25 2.15 48.57 -25.23
C VAL A 25 0.91 47.90 -24.63
N PHE A 26 -0.19 48.63 -24.48
CA PHE A 26 -1.43 48.07 -23.96
C PHE A 26 -2.01 46.98 -24.86
N VAL A 27 -2.09 47.24 -26.18
CA VAL A 27 -2.57 46.24 -27.15
C VAL A 27 -1.64 45.02 -27.16
N GLY A 28 -0.33 45.23 -27.15
CA GLY A 28 0.65 44.13 -27.06
C GLY A 28 0.47 43.28 -25.81
N ALA A 29 0.26 43.90 -24.64
CA ALA A 29 0.01 43.19 -23.39
C ALA A 29 -1.31 42.39 -23.43
N VAL A 30 -2.37 42.96 -23.99
CA VAL A 30 -3.65 42.28 -24.16
C VAL A 30 -3.49 41.08 -25.11
N SER A 31 -2.87 41.26 -26.28
CA SER A 31 -2.61 40.16 -27.21
C SER A 31 -1.76 39.05 -26.59
N LEU A 32 -0.74 39.40 -25.80
CA LEU A 32 0.08 38.44 -25.07
C LEU A 32 -0.75 37.67 -24.04
N ALA A 33 -1.62 38.35 -23.28
CA ALA A 33 -2.50 37.70 -22.30
C ALA A 33 -3.48 36.72 -22.97
N PHE A 34 -4.09 37.12 -24.09
CA PHE A 34 -4.96 36.26 -24.89
C PHE A 34 -4.24 35.03 -25.46
N PHE A 35 -2.91 35.04 -25.58
CA PHE A 35 -2.13 33.91 -26.08
C PHE A 35 -1.56 33.04 -24.95
N VAL A 36 -1.09 33.65 -23.86
CA VAL A 36 -0.47 32.97 -22.72
C VAL A 36 -1.50 32.22 -21.87
N ILE A 37 -2.68 32.80 -21.65
CA ILE A 37 -3.74 32.18 -20.83
C ILE A 37 -4.20 30.84 -21.44
N PRO A 38 -4.58 30.76 -22.73
CA PRO A 38 -4.94 29.48 -23.35
C PRO A 38 -3.81 28.45 -23.30
N MET A 39 -2.57 28.87 -23.55
CA MET A 39 -1.41 27.97 -23.56
C MET A 39 -1.15 27.36 -22.17
N ARG A 40 -1.21 28.17 -21.10
CA ARG A 40 -1.11 27.68 -19.72
C ARG A 40 -2.25 26.71 -19.39
N THR A 41 -3.48 27.09 -19.73
CA THR A 41 -4.65 26.23 -19.45
C THR A 41 -4.59 24.89 -20.18
N TRP A 42 -4.03 24.84 -21.39
CA TRP A 42 -3.89 23.59 -22.14
C TRP A 42 -2.87 22.65 -21.49
N THR A 43 -1.74 23.18 -20.99
CA THR A 43 -0.75 22.39 -20.26
C THR A 43 -1.25 21.89 -18.90
N GLU A 44 -1.99 22.72 -18.16
CA GLU A 44 -2.58 22.37 -16.87
C GLU A 44 -3.76 21.39 -17.02
N GLN A 45 -4.56 21.52 -18.07
CA GLN A 45 -5.62 20.55 -18.37
C GLN A 45 -5.04 19.20 -18.79
N ARG A 46 -3.94 19.17 -19.56
CA ARG A 46 -3.31 17.91 -19.98
C ARG A 46 -2.76 17.12 -18.79
N SER A 47 -2.15 17.79 -17.80
CA SER A 47 -1.68 17.12 -16.58
C SER A 47 -2.84 16.64 -15.70
N SER A 48 -3.93 17.40 -15.62
CA SER A 48 -5.16 16.99 -14.91
C SER A 48 -5.85 15.79 -15.57
N ILE A 49 -5.88 15.74 -16.91
CA ILE A 49 -6.43 14.61 -17.68
C ILE A 49 -5.57 13.35 -17.46
N ALA A 50 -4.24 13.47 -17.51
CA ALA A 50 -3.33 12.36 -17.28
C ALA A 50 -3.47 11.78 -15.85
N SER A 51 -3.54 12.66 -14.85
CA SER A 51 -3.74 12.24 -13.45
C SER A 51 -5.11 11.59 -13.21
N LYS A 52 -6.16 12.05 -13.90
CA LYS A 52 -7.49 11.45 -13.83
C LYS A 52 -7.54 10.09 -14.53
N SER A 53 -6.89 9.92 -15.68
CA SER A 53 -6.84 8.63 -16.38
C SER A 53 -6.12 7.55 -15.58
N GLU A 54 -5.06 7.91 -14.86
CA GLU A 54 -4.33 6.97 -13.99
C GLU A 54 -5.19 6.49 -12.82
N GLN A 55 -5.98 7.39 -12.23
CA GLN A 55 -6.95 7.03 -11.19
C GLN A 55 -8.05 6.10 -11.72
N PHE A 56 -8.55 6.33 -12.94
CA PHE A 56 -9.58 5.47 -13.53
C PHE A 56 -9.07 4.05 -13.82
N ALA A 57 -7.83 3.89 -14.30
CA ALA A 57 -7.23 2.58 -14.52
C ALA A 57 -7.13 1.77 -13.20
N ALA A 58 -6.73 2.43 -12.10
CA ALA A 58 -6.67 1.77 -10.80
C ALA A 58 -8.06 1.34 -10.27
N PHE A 59 -9.13 2.10 -10.58
CA PHE A 59 -10.49 1.72 -10.19
C PHE A 59 -11.05 0.56 -11.03
N GLU A 60 -10.66 0.45 -12.30
CA GLU A 60 -11.05 -0.66 -13.17
C GLU A 60 -10.45 -1.98 -12.66
N ASP A 61 -9.14 -2.01 -12.39
CA ASP A 61 -8.45 -3.19 -11.85
C ASP A 61 -9.05 -3.68 -10.52
N ILE A 62 -9.41 -2.76 -9.62
CA ILE A 62 -10.04 -3.11 -8.33
C ILE A 62 -11.46 -3.65 -8.55
N ASN A 63 -12.21 -3.07 -9.49
CA ASN A 63 -13.56 -3.51 -9.77
C ASN A 63 -13.58 -4.91 -10.39
N ASP A 64 -12.66 -5.21 -11.29
CA ASP A 64 -12.52 -6.53 -11.90
C ASP A 64 -12.16 -7.58 -10.84
N ALA A 65 -11.20 -7.29 -9.96
CA ALA A 65 -10.84 -8.17 -8.86
C ALA A 65 -12.01 -8.44 -7.88
N LEU A 66 -12.82 -7.42 -7.58
CA LEU A 66 -14.01 -7.59 -6.74
C LEU A 66 -15.12 -8.39 -7.43
N GLN A 67 -15.27 -8.25 -8.75
CA GLN A 67 -16.23 -9.03 -9.52
C GLN A 67 -15.83 -10.52 -9.57
N ASP A 68 -14.55 -10.82 -9.75
CA ASP A 68 -14.03 -12.18 -9.67
C ASP A 68 -14.30 -12.82 -8.30
N GLU A 69 -14.07 -12.08 -7.21
CA GLU A 69 -14.37 -12.56 -5.85
C GLU A 69 -15.87 -12.80 -5.65
N VAL A 70 -16.72 -11.89 -6.12
CA VAL A 70 -18.18 -12.05 -6.06
C VAL A 70 -18.64 -13.27 -6.84
N ASP A 71 -18.08 -13.52 -8.01
CA ASP A 71 -18.46 -14.67 -8.84
C ASP A 71 -18.01 -15.99 -8.22
N VAL A 72 -16.83 -16.03 -7.59
CA VAL A 72 -16.41 -17.16 -6.74
C VAL A 72 -17.37 -17.34 -5.56
N LEU A 73 -17.71 -16.27 -4.84
CA LEU A 73 -18.60 -16.30 -3.67
C LEU A 73 -20.06 -16.63 -4.00
N LYS A 74 -20.50 -16.55 -5.26
CA LYS A 74 -21.82 -17.03 -5.68
C LYS A 74 -21.89 -18.55 -5.79
N THR A 75 -20.75 -19.22 -5.90
CA THR A 75 -20.70 -20.69 -5.98
C THR A 75 -20.81 -21.32 -4.58
N PRO A 76 -21.50 -22.46 -4.43
CA PRO A 76 -21.56 -23.17 -3.15
C PRO A 76 -20.18 -23.50 -2.57
N GLU A 77 -19.23 -23.88 -3.44
CA GLU A 77 -17.86 -24.21 -3.09
C GLU A 77 -17.08 -22.97 -2.62
N GLY A 78 -17.24 -21.83 -3.30
CA GLY A 78 -16.60 -20.57 -2.93
C GLY A 78 -17.10 -20.03 -1.59
N ILE A 79 -18.39 -20.18 -1.27
CA ILE A 79 -18.93 -19.84 0.06
C ILE A 79 -18.28 -20.72 1.14
N GLN A 80 -18.16 -22.02 0.90
CA GLN A 80 -17.57 -22.94 1.87
C GLN A 80 -16.09 -22.60 2.14
N GLU A 81 -15.34 -22.28 1.08
CA GLU A 81 -13.93 -21.89 1.21
C GLU A 81 -13.76 -20.51 1.86
N ALA A 82 -14.63 -19.55 1.57
CA ALA A 82 -14.64 -18.25 2.24
C ALA A 82 -14.96 -18.38 3.74
N ILE A 83 -15.93 -19.22 4.10
CA ILE A 83 -16.26 -19.53 5.50
C ILE A 83 -15.07 -20.23 6.20
N ARG A 84 -14.38 -21.15 5.52
CA ARG A 84 -13.19 -21.81 6.07
C ARG A 84 -12.05 -20.82 6.30
N SER A 85 -11.73 -20.00 5.30
CA SER A 85 -10.58 -19.07 5.33
C SER A 85 -10.81 -17.88 6.25
N GLN A 86 -11.99 -17.24 6.19
CA GLN A 86 -12.27 -16.01 6.94
C GLN A 86 -12.75 -16.27 8.37
N LEU A 87 -13.59 -17.30 8.56
CA LEU A 87 -14.23 -17.57 9.85
C LEU A 87 -13.60 -18.78 10.57
N GLY A 88 -12.67 -19.49 9.94
CA GLY A 88 -11.95 -20.61 10.56
C GLY A 88 -12.83 -21.82 10.85
N TYR A 89 -14.00 -21.92 10.20
CA TYR A 89 -14.92 -23.05 10.36
C TYR A 89 -14.32 -24.33 9.78
N LEU A 90 -14.70 -25.45 10.40
CA LEU A 90 -14.29 -26.81 10.03
C LEU A 90 -15.51 -27.57 9.52
N LEU A 91 -15.32 -28.54 8.64
CA LEU A 91 -16.38 -29.47 8.28
C LEU A 91 -16.74 -30.36 9.47
N ALA A 92 -17.94 -30.95 9.46
CA ALA A 92 -18.39 -31.87 10.51
C ALA A 92 -17.47 -33.09 10.70
N SER A 93 -16.70 -33.46 9.66
CA SER A 93 -15.70 -34.54 9.68
C SER A 93 -14.28 -34.10 10.06
N GLU A 94 -14.04 -32.80 10.26
CA GLU A 94 -12.72 -32.24 10.57
C GLU A 94 -12.62 -31.89 12.07
N LYS A 95 -11.46 -32.17 12.67
CA LYS A 95 -11.17 -31.82 14.08
C LYS A 95 -9.88 -31.04 14.16
N ARG A 96 -9.91 -29.85 14.77
CA ARG A 96 -8.67 -29.14 15.14
C ARG A 96 -7.96 -29.93 16.23
N VAL A 97 -6.76 -30.41 15.91
CA VAL A 97 -5.83 -30.96 16.90
C VAL A 97 -4.88 -29.83 17.27
N PRO A 98 -4.98 -29.24 18.48
CA PRO A 98 -3.99 -28.26 18.92
C PRO A 98 -2.65 -29.00 19.02
N MET A 99 -1.68 -28.57 18.23
CA MET A 99 -0.29 -28.97 18.43
C MET A 99 0.16 -28.27 19.72
N LEU A 100 0.14 -28.99 20.85
CA LEU A 100 0.84 -28.50 22.03
C LEU A 100 2.33 -28.49 21.69
N ASP A 101 3.00 -27.40 22.06
CA ASP A 101 4.46 -27.37 22.01
C ASP A 101 4.99 -28.57 22.78
N VAL A 102 6.02 -29.23 22.25
CA VAL A 102 6.57 -30.43 22.90
C VAL A 102 7.00 -29.99 24.29
N PRO A 103 6.40 -30.52 25.38
CA PRO A 103 6.72 -30.02 26.70
C PRO A 103 8.22 -30.18 26.90
N ASN A 104 8.93 -29.06 27.02
CA ASN A 104 10.31 -29.05 27.48
C ASN A 104 10.25 -29.31 28.99
N ALA A 105 9.77 -30.50 29.34
CA ALA A 105 9.75 -30.99 30.70
C ALA A 105 11.21 -31.10 31.11
N ALA A 106 11.70 -30.11 31.85
CA ALA A 106 12.97 -30.22 32.55
C ALA A 106 12.89 -31.53 33.35
N ALA A 107 13.64 -32.54 32.92
CA ALA A 107 13.56 -33.92 33.39
C ALA A 107 14.10 -34.12 34.81
N ASN A 108 14.08 -33.06 35.61
CA ASN A 108 14.68 -32.99 36.93
C ASN A 108 13.58 -33.18 37.97
N LEU A 109 13.05 -34.40 38.04
CA LEU A 109 12.21 -34.80 39.15
C LEU A 109 13.06 -34.86 40.43
N PRO A 110 12.56 -34.41 41.60
CA PRO A 110 13.26 -34.58 42.86
C PRO A 110 13.58 -36.05 43.15
N THR A 111 14.73 -36.31 43.77
CA THR A 111 15.16 -37.68 44.12
C THR A 111 14.48 -38.22 45.39
N GLU A 112 13.51 -37.47 45.93
CA GLU A 112 12.77 -37.83 47.14
C GLU A 112 11.51 -38.64 46.82
N TRP A 113 11.00 -39.35 47.83
CA TRP A 113 9.71 -40.04 47.71
C TRP A 113 8.59 -39.00 47.47
N PRO A 114 7.64 -39.23 46.55
CA PRO A 114 7.39 -40.44 45.74
C PRO A 114 8.06 -40.43 44.33
N TYR A 115 8.79 -39.37 44.00
CA TYR A 115 9.31 -39.11 42.64
C TYR A 115 10.53 -39.97 42.27
N SER A 116 11.23 -40.54 43.24
CA SER A 116 12.30 -41.53 43.01
C SER A 116 11.81 -42.77 42.26
N VAL A 117 10.60 -43.26 42.57
CA VAL A 117 9.99 -44.42 41.89
C VAL A 117 9.65 -44.09 40.44
N VAL A 118 9.06 -42.92 40.21
CA VAL A 118 8.71 -42.45 38.85
C VAL A 118 9.96 -42.25 38.01
N THR A 119 11.02 -41.67 38.59
CA THR A 119 12.31 -41.47 37.91
C THR A 119 12.92 -42.80 37.48
N ASN A 120 12.93 -43.81 38.35
CA ASN A 120 13.42 -45.15 38.02
C ASN A 120 12.60 -45.81 36.90
N ILE A 121 11.27 -45.68 36.95
CA ILE A 121 10.38 -46.22 35.91
C ILE A 121 10.65 -45.53 34.57
N LEU A 122 10.78 -44.21 34.56
CA LEU A 122 11.08 -43.43 33.36
C LEU A 122 12.43 -43.82 32.76
N GLN A 123 13.47 -43.98 33.57
CA GLN A 123 14.79 -44.45 33.11
C GLN A 123 14.71 -45.82 32.43
N VAL A 124 14.01 -46.78 33.02
CA VAL A 124 13.82 -48.12 32.41
C VAL A 124 13.02 -48.03 31.12
N ARG A 125 11.96 -47.22 31.08
CA ARG A 125 11.12 -47.03 29.89
C ARG A 125 11.90 -46.38 28.74
N ILE A 126 12.72 -45.37 29.03
CA ILE A 126 13.59 -44.71 28.05
C ILE A 126 14.63 -45.70 27.52
N ALA A 127 15.30 -46.46 28.39
CA ALA A 127 16.25 -47.49 27.99
C ALA A 127 15.60 -48.58 27.11
N GLN A 128 14.35 -48.94 27.40
CA GLN A 128 13.59 -49.87 26.58
C GLN A 128 13.16 -49.26 25.23
N ALA A 129 12.72 -47.99 25.22
CA ALA A 129 12.35 -47.28 24.01
C ALA A 129 13.54 -47.13 23.05
N VAL A 130 14.73 -46.84 23.57
CA VAL A 130 15.99 -46.77 22.80
C VAL A 130 16.38 -48.14 22.24
N ARG A 131 16.21 -49.24 23.00
CA ARG A 131 16.42 -50.60 22.47
C ARG A 131 15.41 -50.98 21.39
N ASN A 132 14.15 -50.60 21.57
CA ASN A 132 13.06 -50.98 20.66
C ASN A 132 13.01 -50.12 19.40
N SER A 133 13.55 -48.90 19.42
CA SER A 133 13.53 -48.00 18.27
C SER A 133 14.47 -48.46 17.14
N GLY A 134 15.35 -49.44 17.37
CA GLY A 134 16.19 -50.02 16.32
C GLY A 134 17.08 -48.99 15.59
N VAL A 135 17.24 -47.79 16.15
CA VAL A 135 18.05 -46.74 15.57
C VAL A 135 19.48 -47.05 15.94
N GLU A 136 20.16 -47.77 15.04
CA GLU A 136 21.60 -47.64 14.88
C GLU A 136 21.89 -46.15 14.75
N ILE A 137 22.38 -45.54 15.84
CA ILE A 137 22.79 -44.15 15.85
C ILE A 137 23.99 -44.13 14.90
N LEU A 138 23.76 -43.77 13.63
CA LEU A 138 24.82 -43.39 12.71
C LEU A 138 25.58 -42.27 13.41
N ASN A 139 26.69 -42.63 14.03
CA ASN A 139 27.60 -41.70 14.67
C ASN A 139 28.34 -41.00 13.52
N PRO A 140 28.08 -39.72 13.22
CA PRO A 140 28.71 -39.05 12.08
C PRO A 140 30.19 -38.72 12.35
N LEU A 141 30.77 -39.22 13.46
CA LEU A 141 32.15 -38.96 13.89
C LEU A 141 32.83 -40.23 14.44
N GLN A 142 32.69 -41.35 13.73
CA GLN A 142 33.84 -42.28 13.67
C GLN A 142 34.81 -41.75 12.61
N PRO A 143 36.14 -41.78 12.85
CA PRO A 143 37.12 -41.28 11.88
C PRO A 143 37.09 -42.08 10.57
#